data_AF-A0A2R4UKR8-F1
#
_entry.id   AF-A0A2R4UKR8-F1
#
_cell.length_a   1.000
_cell.length_b   1.000
_cell.length_c   1.000
_cell.angle_alpha   90.00
_cell.angle_beta   90.00
_cell.angle_gamma   90.00
#
_symmetry.space_group_name_H-M   'P 1'
#
loop_
_entity.id
_entity.type
_entity.pdbx_description
1 polymer ?
#
loop_
_entity_poly.entity_id
_entity_poly.type
_entity_poly.pdbx_seq_one_letter_code
_entity_poly.pdbx_strand_id
1 'polypeptide(L)'
;MSQTLQAAYAAKRKARRFAVQGIYEWQMSQNPVHEIEARTRVENAMHKVDLNYYHELLTQVVAQHEALDELLIPVLDRELSALDGVELATLRLGAYELRDHLEVPYRVVLDEAIELAKHFGGADSHKYINGVLDRLSSKLREAEKQQAK
;
A
#
# COMPACT_ATOMS: atom_id res chain seq x y z
N MET A 1 -15.59 18.88 -7.51
CA MET A 1 -14.31 18.73 -6.78
C MET A 1 -13.33 19.77 -7.34
N SER A 2 -12.64 20.54 -6.49
CA SER A 2 -11.72 21.59 -6.96
C SER A 2 -10.47 21.00 -7.63
N GLN A 3 -9.89 21.73 -8.60
CA GLN A 3 -8.75 21.29 -9.41
C GLN A 3 -7.51 20.92 -8.56
N THR A 4 -7.34 21.59 -7.42
CA THR A 4 -6.24 21.36 -6.45
C THR A 4 -6.38 20.00 -5.74
N LEU A 5 -7.59 19.61 -5.33
CA LEU A 5 -7.84 18.32 -4.69
C LEU A 5 -7.57 17.15 -5.65
N GLN A 6 -7.93 17.32 -6.91
CA GLN A 6 -7.69 16.31 -7.94
C GLN A 6 -6.20 16.09 -8.21
N ALA A 7 -5.41 17.17 -8.23
CA ALA A 7 -3.96 17.10 -8.37
C ALA A 7 -3.29 16.41 -7.17
N ALA A 8 -3.70 16.75 -5.94
CA ALA A 8 -3.19 16.12 -4.72
C ALA A 8 -3.47 14.60 -4.68
N TYR A 9 -4.70 14.20 -5.05
CA TYR A 9 -5.05 12.78 -5.14
C TYR A 9 -4.22 12.02 -6.18
N ALA A 10 -4.03 12.62 -7.37
CA ALA A 10 -3.18 12.03 -8.40
C ALA A 10 -1.71 11.90 -7.95
N ALA A 11 -1.21 12.85 -7.16
CA ALA A 11 0.14 12.82 -6.61
C ALA A 11 0.31 11.70 -5.56
N LYS A 12 -0.67 11.51 -4.66
CA LYS A 12 -0.67 10.38 -3.70
C LYS A 12 -0.78 9.03 -4.38
N ARG A 13 -1.62 8.90 -5.42
CA ARG A 13 -1.71 7.67 -6.23
C ARG A 13 -0.37 7.30 -6.87
N LYS A 14 0.38 8.30 -7.37
CA LYS A 14 1.74 8.05 -7.89
C LYS A 14 2.71 7.65 -6.79
N ALA A 15 2.61 8.26 -5.62
CA ALA A 15 3.43 7.90 -4.46
C ALA A 15 3.23 6.43 -4.06
N ARG A 16 1.98 5.95 -3.99
CA ARG A 16 1.68 4.53 -3.72
C ARG A 16 2.31 3.59 -4.75
N ARG A 17 2.27 3.94 -6.05
CA ARG A 17 2.90 3.11 -7.10
C ARG A 17 4.39 2.94 -6.87
N PHE A 18 5.12 4.03 -6.64
CA PHE A 18 6.55 3.95 -6.36
C PHE A 18 6.84 3.27 -5.02
N ALA A 19 6.00 3.47 -4.01
CA ALA A 19 6.14 2.81 -2.72
C ALA A 19 6.03 1.28 -2.86
N VAL A 20 5.00 0.77 -3.56
CA VAL A 20 4.87 -0.70 -3.80
C VAL A 20 6.08 -1.26 -4.55
N GLN A 21 6.60 -0.56 -5.56
CA GLN A 21 7.81 -0.99 -6.27
C GLN A 21 9.03 -1.06 -5.33
N GLY A 22 9.22 -0.03 -4.50
CA GLY A 22 10.33 0.01 -3.53
C GLY A 22 10.20 -1.05 -2.44
N ILE A 23 8.99 -1.29 -1.93
CA ILE A 23 8.71 -2.35 -0.94
C ILE A 23 8.98 -3.73 -1.57
N TYR A 24 8.52 -3.95 -2.80
CA TYR A 24 8.82 -5.17 -3.54
C TYR A 24 10.33 -5.37 -3.74
N GLU A 25 11.05 -4.34 -4.17
CA GLU A 25 12.50 -4.40 -4.34
C GLU A 25 13.19 -4.73 -3.01
N TRP A 26 12.80 -4.08 -1.92
CA TRP A 26 13.33 -4.35 -0.59
C TRP A 26 13.11 -5.82 -0.19
N GLN A 27 11.91 -6.37 -0.40
CA GLN A 27 11.61 -7.77 -0.11
C GLN A 27 12.55 -8.74 -0.85
N MET A 28 12.83 -8.46 -2.13
CA MET A 28 13.61 -9.36 -2.99
C MET A 28 15.12 -9.20 -2.82
N SER A 29 15.60 -7.97 -2.60
CA SER A 29 17.03 -7.65 -2.59
C SER A 29 17.62 -7.53 -1.19
N GLN A 30 16.79 -7.23 -0.19
CA GLN A 30 17.21 -6.86 1.17
C GLN A 30 18.15 -5.63 1.19
N ASN A 31 18.17 -4.84 0.12
CA ASN A 31 18.94 -3.61 0.07
C ASN A 31 18.43 -2.59 1.09
N PRO A 32 19.30 -1.71 1.62
CA PRO A 32 18.86 -0.66 2.52
C PRO A 32 17.83 0.26 1.86
N VAL A 33 16.75 0.58 2.59
CA VAL A 33 15.63 1.38 2.08
C VAL A 33 16.06 2.73 1.50
N HIS A 34 17.05 3.38 2.15
CA HIS A 34 17.55 4.67 1.69
C HIS A 34 18.24 4.58 0.32
N GLU A 35 18.87 3.46 -0.02
CA GLU A 35 19.47 3.23 -1.34
C GLU A 35 18.40 3.03 -2.41
N ILE A 36 17.35 2.25 -2.09
CA ILE A 36 16.19 2.02 -2.97
C ILE A 36 15.49 3.35 -3.26
N GLU A 37 15.27 4.15 -2.22
CA GLU A 37 14.64 5.47 -2.35
C GLU A 37 15.50 6.42 -3.21
N ALA A 38 16.80 6.50 -2.93
CA ALA A 38 17.72 7.35 -3.69
C ALA A 38 17.72 6.96 -5.18
N ARG A 39 17.80 5.66 -5.48
CA ARG A 39 17.78 5.15 -6.85
C ARG A 39 16.45 5.48 -7.55
N THR A 40 15.33 5.22 -6.89
CA THR A 40 13.99 5.53 -7.41
C THR A 40 13.87 7.00 -7.79
N ARG A 41 14.37 7.91 -6.94
CA ARG A 41 14.34 9.36 -7.17
C ARG A 41 15.23 9.81 -8.33
N VAL A 42 16.34 9.13 -8.60
CA VAL A 42 17.24 9.43 -9.71
C VAL A 42 16.71 8.90 -11.04
N GLU A 43 16.16 7.69 -11.04
CA GLU A 43 15.76 6.99 -12.27
C GLU A 43 14.37 7.40 -12.78
N ASN A 44 13.54 8.02 -11.93
CA ASN A 44 12.14 8.31 -12.26
C ASN A 44 11.80 9.80 -12.22
N ALA A 45 10.84 10.20 -13.06
CA ALA A 45 10.33 11.56 -13.08
C ALA A 45 9.37 11.82 -11.91
N MET A 46 9.90 12.30 -10.78
CA MET A 46 9.15 12.46 -9.52
C MET A 46 8.36 13.79 -9.38
N HIS A 47 8.39 14.66 -10.39
CA HIS A 47 7.80 16.02 -10.36
C HIS A 47 6.26 16.11 -10.12
N LYS A 48 5.55 14.98 -10.20
CA LYS A 48 4.09 14.89 -9.94
C LYS A 48 3.77 13.92 -8.80
N VAL A 49 4.76 13.52 -8.03
CA VAL A 49 4.62 12.58 -6.92
C VAL A 49 4.54 13.37 -5.63
N ASP A 50 3.67 12.95 -4.72
CA ASP A 50 3.76 13.43 -3.34
C ASP A 50 4.98 12.77 -2.69
N LEU A 51 6.11 13.49 -2.67
CA LEU A 51 7.40 12.96 -2.25
C LEU A 51 7.48 12.65 -0.76
N ASN A 52 6.76 13.41 0.06
CA ASN A 52 6.72 13.18 1.50
C ASN A 52 5.91 11.92 1.78
N TYR A 53 4.76 11.79 1.12
CA TYR A 53 3.93 10.61 1.26
C TYR A 53 4.62 9.35 0.71
N TYR A 54 5.33 9.45 -0.42
CA TYR A 54 6.13 8.34 -0.94
C TYR A 54 7.23 7.90 0.05
N HIS A 55 8.01 8.86 0.56
CA HIS A 55 9.07 8.59 1.53
C HIS A 55 8.51 7.91 2.78
N GLU A 56 7.42 8.44 3.32
CA GLU A 56 6.74 7.89 4.48
C GLU A 56 6.28 6.45 4.22
N LEU A 57 5.49 6.21 3.17
CA LEU A 57 4.99 4.87 2.85
C LEU A 57 6.12 3.85 2.69
N LEU A 58 7.19 4.20 1.97
CA LEU A 58 8.31 3.30 1.77
C LEU A 58 9.06 3.00 3.08
N THR A 59 9.42 4.03 3.83
CA THR A 59 10.22 3.86 5.06
C THR A 59 9.45 3.22 6.18
N GLN A 60 8.20 3.62 6.40
CA GLN A 60 7.36 3.13 7.50
C GLN A 60 6.89 1.70 7.26
N VAL A 61 6.50 1.35 6.03
CA VAL A 61 6.11 -0.03 5.73
C VAL A 61 7.27 -0.99 5.94
N VAL A 62 8.48 -0.62 5.51
CA VAL A 62 9.66 -1.48 5.73
C VAL A 62 10.04 -1.55 7.21
N ALA A 63 10.05 -0.42 7.92
CA ALA A 63 10.39 -0.39 9.33
C ALA A 63 9.42 -1.19 10.21
N GLN A 64 8.15 -1.28 9.80
CA GLN A 64 7.08 -1.90 10.58
C GLN A 64 6.56 -3.21 9.98
N HIS A 65 7.29 -3.80 9.02
CA HIS A 65 6.78 -4.94 8.24
C HIS A 65 6.33 -6.13 9.11
N GLU A 66 7.07 -6.45 10.18
CA GLU A 66 6.70 -7.55 11.09
C GLU A 66 5.35 -7.29 11.77
N ALA A 67 5.14 -6.08 12.29
CA ALA A 67 3.87 -5.68 12.90
C ALA A 67 2.72 -5.64 11.88
N LEU A 68 3.01 -5.29 10.62
CA LEU A 68 2.01 -5.34 9.54
C LEU A 68 1.66 -6.79 9.18
N ASP A 69 2.65 -7.68 9.15
CA ASP A 69 2.44 -9.11 8.90
C ASP A 69 1.60 -9.75 10.01
N GLU A 70 1.85 -9.42 11.28
CA GLU A 70 1.02 -9.85 12.42
C GLU A 70 -0.45 -9.44 12.29
N LEU A 71 -0.73 -8.27 11.71
CA LEU A 71 -2.09 -7.80 11.43
C LEU A 71 -2.72 -8.54 10.25
N LEU A 72 -1.92 -8.90 9.25
CA LEU A 72 -2.37 -9.57 8.04
C LEU A 72 -2.63 -11.06 8.27
N ILE A 73 -1.74 -11.77 8.96
CA ILE A 73 -1.81 -13.24 9.15
C ILE A 73 -3.21 -13.74 9.57
N PRO A 74 -3.90 -13.13 10.56
CA PRO A 74 -5.23 -13.60 10.99
C PRO A 74 -6.37 -13.35 9.99
N VAL A 75 -6.12 -12.65 8.88
CA VAL A 75 -7.10 -12.40 7.81
C VAL A 75 -6.68 -12.98 6.46
N LEU A 76 -5.49 -13.61 6.38
CA LEU A 76 -5.08 -14.40 5.23
C LEU A 76 -5.79 -15.77 5.24
N ASP A 77 -5.97 -16.33 4.06
CA ASP A 77 -6.50 -17.67 3.78
C ASP A 77 -5.40 -18.67 3.38
N ARG A 78 -4.16 -18.20 3.25
CA ARG A 78 -2.94 -18.97 3.00
C ARG A 78 -1.78 -18.37 3.79
N GLU A 79 -0.72 -19.14 3.94
CA GLU A 79 0.51 -18.67 4.59
C GLU A 79 1.08 -17.42 3.92
N LEU A 80 1.68 -16.53 4.72
CA LEU A 80 2.30 -15.30 4.22
C LEU A 80 3.35 -15.59 3.14
N SER A 81 4.10 -16.67 3.28
CA SER A 81 5.13 -17.13 2.34
C SER A 81 4.57 -17.65 1.01
N ALA A 82 3.26 -17.90 0.92
CA ALA A 82 2.58 -18.33 -0.30
C ALA A 82 2.06 -17.15 -1.14
N LEU A 83 2.21 -15.91 -0.66
CA LEU A 83 1.91 -14.70 -1.40
C LEU A 83 3.05 -14.38 -2.38
N ASP A 84 2.71 -13.91 -3.57
CA ASP A 84 3.75 -13.35 -4.44
C ASP A 84 4.27 -12.01 -3.87
N GLY A 85 5.44 -11.58 -4.34
CA GLY A 85 6.08 -10.38 -3.79
C GLY A 85 5.25 -9.11 -3.99
N VAL A 86 4.47 -9.00 -5.08
CA VAL A 86 3.64 -7.84 -5.37
C VAL A 86 2.40 -7.84 -4.48
N GLU A 87 1.78 -9.01 -4.29
CA GLU A 87 0.68 -9.21 -3.35
C GLU A 87 1.10 -8.80 -1.94
N LEU A 88 2.23 -9.33 -1.46
CA LEU A 88 2.73 -9.02 -0.14
C LEU A 88 3.06 -7.52 0.03
N ALA A 89 3.72 -6.91 -0.95
CA ALA A 89 4.04 -5.48 -0.90
C ALA A 89 2.78 -4.61 -0.88
N THR A 90 1.78 -4.95 -1.70
CA THR A 90 0.51 -4.21 -1.77
C THR A 90 -0.31 -4.37 -0.50
N LEU A 91 -0.34 -5.58 0.07
CA LEU A 91 -1.05 -5.85 1.33
C LEU A 91 -0.41 -5.12 2.50
N ARG A 92 0.91 -5.11 2.62
CA ARG A 92 1.63 -4.36 3.66
C ARG A 92 1.36 -2.86 3.56
N LEU A 93 1.44 -2.29 2.35
CA LEU A 93 1.12 -0.89 2.12
C LEU A 93 -0.34 -0.56 2.48
N GLY A 94 -1.29 -1.39 2.03
CA GLY A 94 -2.70 -1.22 2.34
C GLY A 94 -3.00 -1.37 3.84
N ALA A 95 -2.34 -2.31 4.52
CA ALA A 95 -2.47 -2.49 5.97
C ALA A 95 -1.93 -1.29 6.74
N TYR A 96 -0.79 -0.73 6.33
CA TYR A 96 -0.23 0.48 6.93
C TYR A 96 -1.20 1.66 6.78
N GLU A 97 -1.70 1.92 5.58
CA GLU A 97 -2.69 3.01 5.38
C GLU A 97 -3.98 2.78 6.18
N LEU A 98 -4.51 1.56 6.20
CA LEU A 98 -5.68 1.19 6.99
C LEU A 98 -5.46 1.28 8.49
N ARG A 99 -4.23 1.37 8.99
CA ARG A 99 -3.95 1.52 10.42
C ARG A 99 -3.61 2.97 10.74
N ASP A 100 -2.65 3.55 10.03
CA ASP A 100 -1.98 4.79 10.39
C ASP A 100 -2.56 6.03 9.69
N HIS A 101 -3.18 5.88 8.50
CA HIS A 101 -3.79 7.00 7.76
C HIS A 101 -5.32 7.08 7.96
N LEU A 102 -5.76 7.46 9.17
CA LEU A 102 -7.19 7.58 9.51
C LEU A 102 -7.94 8.61 8.65
N GLU A 103 -7.22 9.60 8.13
CA GLU A 103 -7.76 10.65 7.28
C GLU A 103 -8.09 10.16 5.86
N VAL A 104 -7.58 8.99 5.46
CA VAL A 104 -7.89 8.36 4.17
C VAL A 104 -9.04 7.36 4.39
N PRO A 105 -10.21 7.57 3.77
CA PRO A 105 -11.34 6.66 3.94
C PRO A 105 -10.97 5.22 3.54
N TYR A 106 -11.44 4.23 4.29
CA TYR A 106 -11.04 2.83 4.06
C TYR A 106 -11.31 2.37 2.61
N ARG A 107 -12.43 2.82 2.01
CA ARG A 107 -12.78 2.51 0.61
C ARG A 107 -11.73 3.00 -0.37
N VAL A 108 -11.16 4.18 -0.13
CA VAL A 108 -10.10 4.73 -0.98
C VAL A 108 -8.83 3.89 -0.87
N VAL A 109 -8.48 3.42 0.33
CA VAL A 109 -7.32 2.52 0.50
C VAL A 109 -7.52 1.21 -0.26
N LEU A 110 -8.71 0.60 -0.14
CA LEU A 110 -9.05 -0.63 -0.87
C LEU A 110 -9.02 -0.41 -2.39
N ASP A 111 -9.65 0.64 -2.89
CA ASP A 111 -9.69 0.96 -4.32
C ASP A 111 -8.27 1.16 -4.88
N GLU A 112 -7.41 1.89 -4.17
CA GLU A 112 -6.03 2.11 -4.59
C GLU A 112 -5.20 0.82 -4.55
N ALA A 113 -5.38 -0.04 -3.55
CA ALA A 113 -4.73 -1.34 -3.49
C ALA A 113 -5.15 -2.28 -4.64
N ILE A 114 -6.43 -2.25 -5.01
CA ILE A 114 -6.96 -2.98 -6.17
C ILE A 114 -6.33 -2.48 -7.47
N GLU A 115 -6.21 -1.17 -7.64
CA GLU A 115 -5.59 -0.60 -8.84
C GLU A 115 -4.09 -0.90 -8.91
N LEU A 116 -3.38 -0.92 -7.77
CA LEU A 116 -1.97 -1.37 -7.71
C LEU A 116 -1.85 -2.83 -8.12
N ALA A 117 -2.74 -3.70 -7.62
CA ALA A 117 -2.77 -5.12 -7.96
C ALA A 117 -3.05 -5.37 -9.45
N LYS A 118 -3.97 -4.61 -10.05
CA LYS A 118 -4.22 -4.68 -11.51
C LYS A 118 -3.02 -4.22 -12.33
N HIS A 119 -2.24 -3.28 -11.79
CA HIS A 119 -1.12 -2.70 -12.51
C HIS A 119 0.13 -3.58 -12.45
N PHE A 120 0.40 -4.23 -11.32
CA PHE A 120 1.65 -4.98 -11.07
C PHE A 120 1.46 -6.48 -10.86
N GLY A 121 0.28 -6.92 -10.42
CA GLY A 121 0.02 -8.30 -9.99
C GLY A 121 -0.50 -9.22 -11.10
N GLY A 122 -0.79 -10.46 -10.73
CA GLY A 122 -1.39 -11.45 -11.61
C GLY A 122 -2.88 -11.22 -11.87
N ALA A 123 -3.46 -12.00 -12.79
CA ALA A 123 -4.84 -11.86 -13.26
C ALA A 123 -5.89 -11.84 -12.13
N ASP A 124 -5.65 -12.57 -11.03
CA ASP A 124 -6.58 -12.66 -9.89
C ASP A 124 -6.11 -11.95 -8.61
N SER A 125 -4.90 -11.37 -8.59
CA SER A 125 -4.32 -10.74 -7.39
C SER A 125 -5.19 -9.60 -6.85
N HIS A 126 -5.89 -8.86 -7.72
CA HIS A 126 -6.77 -7.76 -7.32
C HIS A 126 -7.98 -8.23 -6.51
N LYS A 127 -8.59 -9.38 -6.84
CA LYS A 127 -9.71 -9.94 -6.06
C LYS A 127 -9.23 -10.41 -4.70
N TYR A 128 -8.07 -11.04 -4.69
CA TYR A 128 -7.41 -11.53 -3.48
C TYR A 128 -7.13 -10.39 -2.50
N ILE A 129 -6.40 -9.37 -2.96
CA ILE A 129 -6.02 -8.21 -2.15
C ILE A 129 -7.25 -7.48 -1.62
N ASN A 130 -8.29 -7.30 -2.44
CA ASN A 130 -9.55 -6.71 -1.99
C ASN A 130 -10.17 -7.51 -0.83
N GLY A 131 -10.26 -8.84 -0.97
CA GLY A 131 -10.84 -9.70 0.05
C GLY A 131 -10.08 -9.65 1.38
N VAL A 132 -8.74 -9.65 1.33
CA VAL A 132 -7.89 -9.56 2.53
C VAL A 132 -8.04 -8.20 3.21
N LEU A 133 -7.92 -7.09 2.45
CA LEU A 133 -8.01 -5.74 3.00
C LEU A 133 -9.42 -5.38 3.47
N ASP A 134 -10.48 -5.94 2.87
CA ASP A 134 -11.84 -5.77 3.37
C ASP A 134 -12.04 -6.44 4.74
N ARG A 135 -11.50 -7.65 4.92
CA ARG A 135 -11.48 -8.31 6.23
C ARG A 135 -10.66 -7.51 7.25
N LEU A 136 -9.48 -7.03 6.86
CA LEU A 136 -8.63 -6.23 7.73
C LEU A 136 -9.29 -4.90 8.14
N SER A 137 -9.88 -4.17 7.19
CA SER A 137 -10.59 -2.92 7.46
C SER A 137 -11.78 -3.13 8.41
N SER A 138 -12.41 -4.31 8.40
CA SER A 138 -13.47 -4.63 9.35
C SER A 138 -12.96 -4.71 10.81
N LYS A 139 -11.66 -5.00 11.01
CA LYS A 139 -11.00 -4.99 12.32
C LYS A 139 -10.45 -3.60 12.69
N LEU A 140 -9.83 -2.90 11.74
CA LEU A 140 -9.13 -1.63 12.00
C LEU A 140 -9.99 -0.36 11.85
N ARG A 141 -11.10 -0.47 11.11
CA ARG A 141 -11.97 0.66 10.70
C ARG A 141 -13.45 0.35 10.96
N GLU A 142 -13.75 -0.43 12.01
CA GLU A 142 -15.12 -0.85 12.32
C GLU A 142 -16.07 0.36 12.47
N ALA A 143 -15.65 1.38 13.24
CA ALA A 143 -16.45 2.59 13.46
C ALA A 143 -16.77 3.33 12.16
N GLU A 144 -15.81 3.39 11.22
CA GLU A 144 -16.01 4.02 9.90
C GLU A 144 -16.99 3.19 9.06
N LYS A 145 -16.85 1.86 9.06
CA LYS A 145 -17.74 0.95 8.31
C LYS A 145 -19.18 0.95 8.83
N GLN A 146 -19.39 1.09 10.14
CA GLN A 146 -20.72 1.16 10.73
C GLN A 146 -21.46 2.45 10.34
N GLN A 147 -20.75 3.58 10.21
CA GLN A 147 -21.33 4.86 9.80
C GLN A 147 -21.64 4.92 8.29
N ALA A 148 -21.01 4.06 7.50
CA ALA A 148 -21.15 4.02 6.05
C ALA A 148 -22.20 3.02 5.53
N LYS A 149 -22.94 2.37 6.44
CA LYS A 149 -24.12 1.53 6.18
C LYS A 149 -25.39 2.37 6.25
#